data_AF-A0A1Q5QTU7-F1
#
_entry.id   AF-A0A1Q5QTU7-F1
#
_cell.length_a   1.000
_cell.length_b   1.000
_cell.length_c   1.000
_cell.angle_alpha   90.00
_cell.angle_beta   90.00
_cell.angle_gamma   90.00
#
_symmetry.space_group_name_H-M   'P 1'
#
loop_
_entity.id
_entity.type
_entity.pdbx_description
1 polymer ?
#
loop_
_entity_poly.entity_id
_entity_poly.type
_entity_poly.pdbx_seq_one_letter_code
_entity_poly.pdbx_strand_id
1 'polypeptide(L)'
;MRMGRFVEGADRSQLTLLPECLEDWVSEDNAVHVIDVFVEALDLHGMGFERVIAKETGRPSYHPAVLLKLYIYGYLNRVQSSRRLEREACRNIEVMWLIGRLAPDHKTIADFRKDNGAAIRKVCAKFIALCRQMGLLQTPSVAIDGSKFKAVNNRDRNFTRAKM
;
A
#
# COMPACT_ATOMS: atom_id res chain seq x y z
N MET A 1 44.03 17.13 20.24
CA MET A 1 43.22 16.71 19.07
C MET A 1 41.86 17.39 19.19
N ARG A 2 41.43 18.18 18.20
CA ARG A 2 40.21 19.00 18.29
C ARG A 2 38.99 18.09 18.37
N MET A 3 38.27 18.11 19.49
CA MET A 3 36.97 17.46 19.62
C MET A 3 35.96 18.17 18.69
N GLY A 4 35.31 17.39 17.83
CA GLY A 4 34.36 17.88 16.84
C GLY A 4 33.16 18.58 17.47
N ARG A 5 32.75 19.71 16.88
CA ARG A 5 31.56 20.50 17.29
C ARG A 5 30.24 19.94 16.74
N PHE A 6 30.21 18.68 16.28
CA PHE A 6 29.06 18.08 15.62
C PHE A 6 28.72 16.72 16.23
N VAL A 7 27.44 16.35 16.11
CA VAL A 7 26.99 14.99 16.38
C VAL A 7 27.59 14.06 15.32
N GLU A 8 28.31 13.03 15.76
CA GLU A 8 28.96 12.05 14.89
C GLU A 8 27.99 10.89 14.61
N GLY A 9 27.99 10.40 13.36
CA GLY A 9 27.20 9.22 12.98
C GLY A 9 27.91 7.92 13.34
N ALA A 10 27.16 6.81 13.35
CA ALA A 10 27.74 5.48 13.51
C ALA A 10 28.64 5.08 12.33
N ASP A 11 29.66 4.27 12.60
CA ASP A 11 30.54 3.71 11.56
C ASP A 11 29.74 2.74 10.67
N ARG A 12 29.85 2.89 9.35
CA ARG A 12 29.15 2.04 8.36
C ARG A 12 29.65 0.61 8.34
N SER A 13 30.87 0.36 8.82
CA SER A 13 31.48 -0.96 8.90
C SER A 13 31.18 -1.67 10.24
N GLN A 14 30.59 -0.96 11.19
CA GLN A 14 30.19 -1.54 12.47
C GLN A 14 29.13 -2.60 12.24
N LEU A 15 29.50 -3.85 12.52
CA LEU A 15 28.57 -4.97 12.51
C LEU A 15 27.66 -4.81 13.72
N THR A 16 26.41 -4.45 13.48
CA THR A 16 25.33 -4.68 14.43
C THR A 16 24.78 -6.07 14.18
N LEU A 17 24.55 -6.84 15.24
CA LEU A 17 23.47 -7.81 15.20
C LEU A 17 22.23 -6.97 14.90
N LEU A 18 21.74 -6.95 13.65
CA LEU A 18 20.43 -6.37 13.33
C LEU A 18 19.48 -6.80 14.45
N PRO A 19 18.67 -5.91 15.05
CA PRO A 19 17.90 -6.24 16.24
C PRO A 19 17.14 -7.53 16.04
N GLU A 20 17.00 -8.23 17.15
CA GLU A 20 16.58 -9.62 17.21
C GLU A 20 15.20 -9.81 16.55
N CYS A 21 14.39 -8.74 16.46
CA CYS A 21 13.15 -8.71 15.72
C CYS A 21 12.94 -7.43 14.88
N LEU A 22 12.05 -7.50 13.88
CA LEU A 22 11.66 -6.31 13.09
C LEU A 22 10.89 -5.29 13.91
N GLU A 23 10.18 -5.73 14.96
CA GLU A 23 9.37 -4.90 15.84
C GLU A 23 10.19 -3.77 16.46
N ASP A 24 11.42 -4.07 16.89
CA ASP A 24 12.31 -3.12 17.57
C ASP A 24 12.68 -1.89 16.72
N TRP A 25 12.53 -1.97 15.39
CA TRP A 25 12.84 -0.85 14.49
C TRP A 25 11.65 0.02 14.13
N VAL A 26 10.44 -0.43 14.42
CA VAL A 26 9.23 0.33 14.08
C VAL A 26 8.70 0.91 15.38
N SER A 27 8.68 2.24 15.47
CA SER A 27 8.09 2.93 16.62
C SER A 27 6.62 2.55 16.77
N GLU A 28 6.13 2.39 18.00
CA GLU A 28 4.73 2.08 18.30
C GLU A 28 3.73 3.06 17.65
N ASP A 29 4.14 4.32 17.50
CA ASP A 29 3.34 5.39 16.88
C ASP A 29 3.39 5.37 15.33
N ASN A 30 4.09 4.41 14.72
CA ASN A 30 4.23 4.36 13.27
C ASN A 30 2.90 3.96 12.60
N ALA A 31 2.54 4.67 11.52
CA ALA A 31 1.31 4.43 10.77
C ALA A 31 1.19 3.00 10.19
N VAL A 32 2.30 2.27 10.02
CA VAL A 32 2.23 0.89 9.52
C VAL A 32 1.45 -0.05 10.44
N HIS A 33 1.45 0.18 11.75
CA HIS A 33 0.62 -0.60 12.69
C HIS A 33 -0.87 -0.44 12.38
N VAL A 34 -1.30 0.80 12.07
CA VAL A 34 -2.69 1.07 11.68
C VAL A 34 -3.04 0.38 10.36
N ILE A 35 -2.12 0.40 9.39
CA ILE A 35 -2.33 -0.31 8.10
C ILE A 35 -2.48 -1.81 8.34
N ASP A 36 -1.61 -2.39 9.18
CA ASP A 36 -1.59 -3.82 9.47
C ASP A 36 -2.92 -4.27 10.12
N VAL A 37 -3.26 -3.67 11.27
CA VAL A 37 -4.48 -3.98 12.01
C VAL A 37 -5.73 -3.72 11.19
N PHE A 38 -5.76 -2.61 10.43
CA PHE A 38 -6.91 -2.30 9.56
C PHE A 38 -7.13 -3.39 8.51
N VAL A 39 -6.07 -3.85 7.84
CA VAL A 39 -6.20 -4.86 6.77
C VAL A 39 -6.55 -6.23 7.36
N GLU A 40 -5.97 -6.62 8.50
CA GLU A 40 -6.30 -7.88 9.18
C GLU A 40 -7.77 -7.95 9.64
N ALA A 41 -8.38 -6.81 9.96
CA ALA A 41 -9.79 -6.74 10.33
C ALA A 41 -10.77 -6.86 9.14
N LEU A 42 -10.29 -6.88 7.88
CA LEU A 42 -11.17 -6.94 6.70
C LEU A 42 -11.48 -8.39 6.30
N ASP A 43 -12.76 -8.64 6.00
CA ASP A 43 -13.16 -9.82 5.23
C ASP A 43 -12.78 -9.64 3.75
N LEU A 44 -11.52 -9.96 3.42
CA LEU A 44 -11.00 -9.81 2.06
C LEU A 44 -11.74 -10.71 1.06
N HIS A 45 -12.16 -11.91 1.49
CA HIS A 45 -12.90 -12.83 0.61
C HIS A 45 -14.28 -12.25 0.26
N GLY A 46 -15.07 -11.84 1.25
CA GLY A 46 -16.38 -11.21 1.04
C GLY A 46 -16.30 -9.86 0.32
N MET A 47 -15.16 -9.16 0.41
CA MET A 47 -14.93 -7.95 -0.39
C MET A 47 -14.62 -8.24 -1.87
N GLY A 48 -14.34 -9.49 -2.23
CA GLY A 48 -14.10 -9.93 -3.60
C GLY A 48 -12.63 -9.88 -4.00
N PHE A 49 -11.69 -9.98 -3.05
CA PHE A 49 -10.31 -10.28 -3.39
C PHE A 49 -10.18 -11.75 -3.81
N GLU A 50 -9.52 -11.99 -4.93
CA GLU A 50 -9.21 -13.34 -5.40
C GLU A 50 -7.99 -13.90 -4.65
N ARG A 51 -7.84 -15.24 -4.62
CA ARG A 51 -6.67 -15.93 -4.05
C ARG A 51 -6.44 -15.69 -2.55
N VAL A 52 -7.49 -15.33 -1.81
CA VAL A 52 -7.50 -15.35 -0.34
C VAL A 52 -7.31 -16.79 0.15
N ILE A 53 -7.95 -17.74 -0.52
CA ILE A 53 -7.72 -19.17 -0.33
C ILE A 53 -6.68 -19.63 -1.34
N ALA A 54 -5.63 -20.28 -0.87
CA ALA A 54 -4.58 -20.83 -1.72
C ALA A 54 -5.14 -21.92 -2.64
N LYS A 55 -4.65 -21.99 -3.88
CA LYS A 55 -4.95 -23.12 -4.76
C LYS A 55 -4.25 -24.38 -4.24
N GLU A 56 -4.89 -25.54 -4.41
CA GLU A 56 -4.30 -26.84 -4.03
C GLU A 56 -3.01 -27.16 -4.80
N THR A 57 -2.88 -26.63 -6.02
CA THR A 57 -1.74 -26.90 -6.91
C THR A 57 -1.13 -25.64 -7.51
N GLY A 58 0.15 -25.74 -7.89
CA GLY A 58 0.93 -24.64 -8.47
C GLY A 58 1.74 -23.85 -7.46
N ARG A 59 2.46 -22.83 -7.92
CA ARG A 59 3.22 -21.93 -7.04
C ARG A 59 2.26 -21.10 -6.20
N PRO A 60 2.39 -21.08 -4.85
CA PRO A 60 1.58 -20.20 -4.01
C PRO A 60 1.76 -18.75 -4.43
N SER A 61 0.65 -18.03 -4.56
CA SER A 61 0.67 -16.58 -4.74
C SER A 61 0.84 -15.89 -3.39
N TYR A 62 1.29 -14.63 -3.42
CA TYR A 62 1.17 -13.76 -2.26
C TYR A 62 -0.28 -13.65 -1.81
N HIS A 63 -0.50 -13.64 -0.50
CA HIS A 63 -1.82 -13.40 0.07
C HIS A 63 -2.27 -11.96 -0.27
N PRO A 64 -3.54 -11.71 -0.65
CA PRO A 64 -4.03 -10.37 -1.00
C PRO A 64 -3.80 -9.32 0.08
N ALA A 65 -3.83 -9.70 1.37
CA ALA A 65 -3.54 -8.79 2.48
C ALA A 65 -2.15 -8.15 2.37
N VAL A 66 -1.13 -8.93 1.99
CA VAL A 66 0.25 -8.46 1.84
C VAL A 66 0.33 -7.35 0.78
N LEU A 67 -0.27 -7.59 -0.38
CA LEU A 67 -0.27 -6.64 -1.49
C LEU A 67 -1.15 -5.42 -1.21
N LEU A 68 -2.25 -5.60 -0.47
CA LEU A 68 -3.11 -4.51 -0.03
C LEU A 68 -2.40 -3.59 0.97
N LYS A 69 -1.73 -4.15 1.99
CA LYS A 69 -0.92 -3.39 2.96
C LYS A 69 0.13 -2.54 2.24
N LEU A 70 0.89 -3.16 1.32
CA LEU A 70 1.89 -2.45 0.51
C LEU A 70 1.26 -1.34 -0.35
N TYR A 71 0.07 -1.59 -0.92
CA TYR A 71 -0.61 -0.60 -1.75
C TYR A 71 -1.11 0.60 -0.94
N ILE A 72 -1.67 0.37 0.26
CA ILE A 72 -2.08 1.42 1.20
C ILE A 72 -0.87 2.22 1.65
N TYR A 73 0.23 1.56 2.04
CA TYR A 73 1.49 2.21 2.38
C TYR A 73 1.97 3.13 1.26
N GLY A 74 1.95 2.64 0.02
CA GLY A 74 2.32 3.42 -1.15
C GLY A 74 1.46 4.66 -1.34
N TYR A 75 0.16 4.54 -1.13
CA TYR A 75 -0.76 5.68 -1.26
C TYR A 75 -0.48 6.75 -0.21
N LEU A 76 -0.36 6.36 1.07
CA LEU A 76 -0.08 7.27 2.19
C LEU A 76 1.27 7.99 2.03
N ASN A 77 2.29 7.28 1.55
CA ASN A 77 3.64 7.81 1.37
C ASN A 77 3.92 8.38 -0.04
N ARG A 78 2.88 8.55 -0.88
CA ARG A 78 3.00 9.08 -2.26
C ARG A 78 3.97 8.27 -3.15
N VAL A 79 4.04 6.96 -2.93
CA VAL A 79 4.80 5.97 -3.70
C VAL A 79 3.84 5.15 -4.57
N GLN A 80 3.38 5.75 -5.68
CA GLN A 80 2.35 5.14 -6.54
C GLN A 80 2.89 4.20 -7.63
N SER A 81 4.20 4.28 -7.93
CA SER A 81 4.85 3.45 -8.94
C SER A 81 5.11 2.06 -8.36
N SER A 82 4.66 1.00 -9.05
CA SER A 82 4.91 -0.37 -8.62
C SER A 82 6.41 -0.71 -8.54
N ARG A 83 7.23 -0.13 -9.41
CA ARG A 83 8.70 -0.27 -9.33
C ARG A 83 9.30 0.46 -8.14
N ARG A 84 8.71 1.58 -7.72
CA ARG A 84 9.15 2.25 -6.49
C ARG A 84 8.72 1.43 -5.27
N LEU A 85 7.52 0.87 -5.26
CA LEU A 85 7.05 -0.02 -4.21
C LEU A 85 7.90 -1.29 -4.07
N GLU A 86 8.28 -1.92 -5.19
CA GLU A 86 9.24 -3.03 -5.20
C GLU A 86 10.57 -2.64 -4.53
N ARG A 87 11.09 -1.44 -4.83
CA ARG A 87 12.31 -0.94 -4.17
C ARG A 87 12.11 -0.68 -2.68
N GLU A 88 10.96 -0.14 -2.28
CA GLU A 88 10.64 0.07 -0.86
C GLU A 88 10.58 -1.28 -0.11
N ALA A 89 9.95 -2.31 -0.68
CA ALA A 89 9.91 -3.65 -0.10
C ALA A 89 11.30 -4.23 0.18
N CYS A 90 12.32 -3.86 -0.61
CA CYS A 90 13.68 -4.34 -0.45
C CYS A 90 14.58 -3.48 0.45
N ARG A 91 14.18 -2.27 0.86
CA ARG A 91 15.09 -1.32 1.57
C ARG A 91 14.49 -0.59 2.75
N ASN A 92 13.17 -0.51 2.83
CA ASN A 92 12.47 0.29 3.81
C ASN A 92 12.03 -0.60 4.96
N ILE A 93 12.51 -0.31 6.16
CA ILE A 93 12.25 -1.12 7.35
C ILE A 93 10.77 -1.19 7.68
N GLU A 94 10.02 -0.10 7.49
CA GLU A 94 8.58 -0.04 7.73
C GLU A 94 7.83 -1.00 6.80
N VAL A 95 8.24 -1.03 5.53
CA VAL A 95 7.65 -1.94 4.55
C VAL A 95 8.07 -3.37 4.84
N MET A 96 9.35 -3.63 5.11
CA MET A 96 9.83 -4.95 5.51
C MET A 96 9.08 -5.50 6.71
N TRP A 97 8.80 -4.68 7.71
CA TRP A 97 7.96 -5.04 8.84
C TRP A 97 6.54 -5.36 8.38
N LEU A 98 5.90 -4.43 7.67
CA LEU A 98 4.49 -4.50 7.26
C LEU A 98 4.15 -5.71 6.39
N ILE A 99 5.10 -6.16 5.56
CA ILE A 99 4.91 -7.32 4.68
C ILE A 99 5.80 -8.52 5.01
N GLY A 100 6.40 -8.55 6.21
CA GLY A 100 7.20 -9.69 6.69
C GLY A 100 8.39 -10.04 5.78
N ARG A 101 9.07 -9.01 5.25
CA ARG A 101 10.21 -9.11 4.30
C ARG A 101 9.91 -9.83 2.98
N LEU A 102 8.63 -9.97 2.63
CA LEU A 102 8.26 -10.41 1.30
C LEU A 102 8.68 -9.35 0.27
N ALA A 103 9.09 -9.78 -0.92
CA ALA A 103 9.57 -8.90 -1.99
C ALA A 103 8.77 -9.14 -3.28
N PRO A 104 7.49 -8.72 -3.33
CA PRO A 104 6.71 -8.82 -4.56
C PRO A 104 7.30 -7.90 -5.64
N ASP A 105 7.47 -8.43 -6.85
CA ASP A 105 7.99 -7.65 -7.97
C ASP A 105 6.96 -6.61 -8.46
N HIS A 106 7.43 -5.61 -9.22
CA HIS A 106 6.55 -4.55 -9.74
C HIS A 106 5.40 -5.08 -10.61
N LYS A 107 5.54 -6.26 -11.23
CA LYS A 107 4.51 -6.84 -12.08
C LYS A 107 3.37 -7.38 -11.22
N THR A 108 3.71 -8.16 -10.18
CA THR A 108 2.79 -8.66 -9.16
C THR A 108 1.99 -7.53 -8.52
N ILE A 109 2.68 -6.44 -8.15
CA ILE A 109 2.04 -5.25 -7.55
C ILE A 109 1.09 -4.56 -8.56
N ALA A 110 1.53 -4.42 -9.81
CA ALA A 110 0.72 -3.78 -10.85
C ALA A 110 -0.53 -4.60 -11.21
N ASP A 111 -0.37 -5.91 -11.36
CA ASP A 111 -1.45 -6.84 -11.68
C ASP A 111 -2.46 -6.90 -10.52
N PHE A 112 -2.00 -6.95 -9.26
CA PHE A 112 -2.88 -6.87 -8.09
C PHE A 112 -3.80 -5.65 -8.13
N ARG A 113 -3.24 -4.46 -8.38
CA ARG A 113 -4.02 -3.22 -8.47
C ARG A 113 -5.01 -3.25 -9.64
N LYS A 114 -4.58 -3.77 -10.79
CA LYS A 114 -5.39 -3.86 -12.00
C LYS A 114 -6.59 -4.78 -11.78
N ASP A 115 -6.35 -5.94 -11.19
CA ASP A 115 -7.35 -7.01 -11.11
C ASP A 115 -8.32 -6.80 -9.93
N ASN A 116 -7.91 -6.10 -8.87
CA ASN A 116 -8.70 -5.92 -7.64
C ASN A 116 -9.34 -4.52 -7.49
N GLY A 117 -9.42 -3.71 -8.55
CA GLY A 117 -9.87 -2.33 -8.47
C GLY A 117 -11.25 -2.13 -7.82
N ALA A 118 -12.20 -3.05 -8.04
CA ALA A 118 -13.51 -3.00 -7.40
C ALA A 118 -13.46 -3.30 -5.89
N ALA A 119 -12.65 -4.29 -5.48
CA ALA A 119 -12.45 -4.63 -4.08
C ALA A 119 -11.73 -3.51 -3.31
N ILE A 120 -10.70 -2.90 -3.91
CA ILE A 120 -9.98 -1.75 -3.35
C ILE A 120 -10.93 -0.58 -3.07
N ARG A 121 -11.90 -0.29 -3.96
CA ARG A 121 -12.92 0.74 -3.69
C ARG A 121 -13.76 0.42 -2.45
N LYS A 122 -14.11 -0.85 -2.22
CA LYS A 122 -14.84 -1.27 -1.01
C LYS A 122 -13.98 -1.09 0.24
N VAL A 123 -12.68 -1.39 0.16
CA VAL A 123 -11.72 -1.13 1.25
C VAL A 123 -11.70 0.36 1.60
N CYS A 124 -11.62 1.26 0.62
CA CYS A 124 -11.68 2.70 0.86
C CYS A 124 -13.01 3.12 1.54
N ALA A 125 -14.14 2.55 1.12
CA ALA A 125 -15.43 2.84 1.74
C ALA A 125 -15.47 2.37 3.22
N LYS A 126 -14.89 1.20 3.53
CA LYS A 126 -14.74 0.70 4.89
C LYS A 126 -13.83 1.59 5.74
N PHE A 127 -12.73 2.06 5.18
CA PHE A 127 -11.82 3.00 5.86
C PHE A 127 -12.54 4.31 6.21
N ILE A 128 -13.29 4.91 5.28
CA ILE A 128 -14.08 6.12 5.54
C ILE A 128 -15.13 5.88 6.63
N ALA A 129 -15.80 4.72 6.60
CA ALA A 129 -16.77 4.35 7.62
C ALA A 129 -16.12 4.23 9.00
N LEU A 130 -14.94 3.63 9.09
CA LEU A 130 -14.16 3.54 10.33
C LEU A 130 -13.77 4.93 10.84
N CYS A 131 -13.25 5.80 9.98
CA CYS A 131 -12.91 7.18 10.36
C CYS A 131 -14.13 7.96 10.88
N ARG A 132 -15.33 7.73 10.33
CA ARG A 132 -16.58 8.31 10.86
C ARG A 132 -16.92 7.78 12.24
N GLN A 133 -16.81 6.47 12.45
CA GLN A 133 -17.09 5.85 13.75
C GLN A 133 -16.14 6.35 14.85
N MET A 134 -14.87 6.60 14.49
CA MET A 134 -13.86 7.14 15.40
C MET A 134 -13.95 8.68 15.57
N GLY A 135 -14.87 9.36 14.90
CA GLY A 135 -15.00 10.82 14.97
C GLY A 135 -13.83 11.60 14.34
N LEU A 136 -13.05 10.97 13.47
CA LEU A 136 -11.87 11.58 12.84
C LEU A 136 -12.21 12.50 11.66
N LEU A 137 -13.44 12.43 11.15
CA LEU A 137 -13.92 13.31 10.09
C LEU A 137 -14.72 14.46 10.73
N GLN A 138 -14.20 15.68 10.58
CA GLN A 138 -14.97 16.89 10.89
C GLN A 138 -16.12 17.07 9.89
N THR A 139 -17.06 17.96 10.24
CA THR A 139 -18.31 18.33 9.54
C THR A 139 -18.25 18.10 8.02
N PRO A 140 -19.29 17.50 7.39
CA PRO A 140 -19.23 17.09 5.98
C PRO A 140 -19.07 18.27 5.03
N SER A 141 -17.82 18.64 4.73
CA SER A 141 -17.48 19.50 3.60
C SER A 141 -17.08 18.61 2.42
N VAL A 142 -17.85 18.65 1.35
CA VAL A 142 -17.52 17.95 0.10
C VAL A 142 -16.82 18.94 -0.83
N ALA A 143 -15.53 18.73 -1.09
CA ALA A 143 -14.81 19.42 -2.13
C ALA A 143 -14.80 18.57 -3.40
N ILE A 144 -15.21 19.15 -4.53
CA ILE A 144 -15.17 18.50 -5.85
C ILE A 144 -14.01 19.11 -6.62
N ASP A 145 -12.95 18.33 -6.84
CA ASP A 145 -11.84 18.71 -7.70
C ASP A 145 -11.95 18.03 -9.07
N GLY A 146 -11.75 18.81 -10.13
CA GLY A 146 -11.91 18.38 -11.51
C GLY A 146 -10.57 18.24 -12.22
N SER A 147 -10.21 17.04 -12.64
CA SER A 147 -9.05 16.82 -13.50
C SER A 147 -9.44 16.89 -14.97
N LYS A 148 -8.77 17.74 -15.76
CA LYS A 148 -8.95 17.81 -17.22
C LYS A 148 -8.11 16.75 -17.90
N PHE A 149 -8.75 15.72 -18.44
CA PHE A 149 -8.09 14.71 -19.26
C PHE A 149 -8.27 15.03 -20.75
N LYS A 150 -7.20 14.90 -21.54
CA LYS A 150 -7.31 14.98 -23.01
C LYS A 150 -8.10 13.77 -23.50
N ALA A 151 -9.23 14.00 -24.15
CA ALA A 151 -9.99 12.97 -24.83
C ALA A 151 -9.32 12.60 -26.17
N VAL A 152 -9.43 11.32 -26.56
CA VAL A 152 -9.00 10.85 -27.88
C VAL A 152 -10.09 11.19 -28.90
N ASN A 153 -9.87 12.21 -29.74
CA ASN A 153 -10.79 12.58 -30.82
C ASN A 153 -10.54 11.76 -32.10
N ASN A 154 -10.49 10.43 -31.97
CA ASN A 154 -10.44 9.54 -33.14
C ASN A 154 -11.88 9.33 -33.65
N ARG A 155 -12.10 9.51 -34.97
CA ARG A 155 -13.40 9.41 -35.65
C ARG A 155 -14.14 8.10 -35.36
N ASP A 156 -13.42 7.01 -35.13
CA ASP A 156 -14.00 5.70 -34.87
C ASP A 156 -14.31 5.47 -33.39
N ARG A 157 -13.66 6.22 -32.48
CA ARG A 157 -13.82 6.13 -31.02
C ARG A 157 -14.64 7.27 -30.45
N ASN A 158 -15.69 7.67 -31.17
CA ASN A 158 -16.73 8.56 -30.65
C ASN A 158 -17.97 7.78 -30.20
N PHE A 159 -18.58 8.25 -29.12
CA PHE A 159 -19.88 7.77 -28.68
C PHE A 159 -20.95 8.69 -29.27
N THR A 160 -21.76 8.18 -30.19
CA THR A 160 -22.95 8.86 -30.72
C THR A 160 -24.18 8.03 -30.36
N ARG A 161 -25.37 8.65 -30.36
CA ARG A 161 -26.64 7.95 -30.09
C ARG A 161 -26.91 6.78 -31.05
N ALA A 162 -26.32 6.79 -32.24
CA ALA A 162 -26.38 5.71 -33.22
C ALA A 162 -25.40 4.55 -32.92
N LYS A 163 -24.45 4.75 -32.00
CA LYS A 163 -23.45 3.78 -31.54
C LYS A 163 -23.70 3.29 -30.10
N MET A 164 -24.82 3.70 -29.48
CA MET A 164 -25.30 3.19 -28.20
C MET A 164 -26.27 2.02 -28.40
#